data_AF-A0A2V8PPB3-F1
#
_entry.id   AF-A0A2V8PPB3-F1
#
_cell.length_a   1.000
_cell.length_b   1.000
_cell.length_c   1.000
_cell.angle_alpha   90.00
_cell.angle_beta   90.00
_cell.angle_gamma   90.00
#
_symmetry.space_group_name_H-M   'P 1'
#
loop_
_entity.id
_entity.type
_entity.pdbx_description
1 polymer ?
#
loop_
_entity_poly.entity_id
_entity_poly.type
_entity_poly.pdbx_seq_one_letter_code
_entity_poly.pdbx_strand_id
1 'polypeptide(L)'
;MVTRKLTFFAVVVVLVGSLWLVTSSAAPTSRDQHFGPFAITTTDNGSCGVWATDTFDRFWNVHNNGDGTFSVDEQDKNGSFVTLAGDSPGACETGSKHGSTVDAGVTGTFIGYVNWTVTGGTYNPAGCSVVTADCSTRAGFFTATFPGGVVGCGPSGVCKFGFEYASGDQDLLYHHWADVSDKTGNDLFRGDIANQ
;
A
#
# COMPACT_ATOMS: atom_id res chain seq x y z
N MET A 1 -18.29 65.62 61.35
CA MET A 1 -19.69 65.38 60.90
C MET A 1 -19.62 65.04 59.42
N VAL A 2 -20.02 63.90 58.88
CA VAL A 2 -20.85 62.78 59.35
C VAL A 2 -20.29 61.49 58.75
N THR A 3 -20.24 60.46 59.57
CA THR A 3 -19.93 59.06 59.26
C THR A 3 -21.09 58.41 58.51
N ARG A 4 -20.81 57.57 57.50
CA ARG A 4 -21.65 56.38 57.26
C ARG A 4 -20.89 55.32 56.46
N LYS A 5 -20.51 54.25 57.17
CA LYS A 5 -20.14 52.95 56.60
C LYS A 5 -21.42 52.20 56.24
N LEU A 6 -21.45 51.56 55.08
CA LEU A 6 -22.27 50.36 54.86
C LEU A 6 -21.49 49.36 54.01
N THR A 7 -21.56 48.11 54.45
CA THR A 7 -20.76 46.96 54.10
C THR A 7 -21.44 46.06 53.05
N PHE A 8 -20.63 45.55 52.13
CA PHE A 8 -20.68 44.30 51.34
C PHE A 8 -22.01 43.79 50.75
N PHE A 9 -22.01 43.54 49.44
CA PHE A 9 -22.26 42.20 48.88
C PHE A 9 -21.47 42.03 47.57
N ALA A 10 -20.63 41.00 47.54
CA ALA A 10 -19.81 40.61 46.40
C ALA A 10 -20.63 39.73 45.44
N VAL A 11 -20.60 40.05 44.15
CA VAL A 11 -20.84 39.07 43.08
C VAL A 11 -19.84 39.41 41.97
N VAL A 12 -18.65 38.82 42.05
CA VAL A 12 -17.71 38.78 40.93
C VAL A 12 -18.10 37.56 40.10
N VAL A 13 -18.79 37.78 38.99
CA VAL A 13 -18.96 36.76 37.96
C VAL A 13 -17.64 36.67 37.20
N VAL A 14 -16.77 35.75 37.61
CA VAL A 14 -15.59 35.38 36.81
C VAL A 14 -16.07 34.39 35.74
N LEU A 15 -16.34 34.90 34.54
CA LEU A 15 -16.45 34.08 33.33
C LEU A 15 -15.03 33.61 32.96
N VAL A 16 -14.63 32.45 33.49
CA VAL A 16 -13.44 31.74 33.02
C VAL A 16 -13.80 31.09 31.68
N GLY A 17 -13.66 31.85 30.59
CA GLY A 17 -13.62 31.28 29.25
C GLY A 17 -12.32 30.49 29.10
N SER A 18 -12.39 29.16 29.24
CA SER A 18 -11.26 28.26 28.95
C SER A 18 -10.94 28.34 27.46
N LEU A 19 -10.01 29.21 27.10
CA LEU A 19 -9.39 29.25 25.80
C LEU A 19 -8.46 28.03 25.71
N TRP A 20 -8.98 26.93 25.17
CA TRP A 20 -8.17 25.79 24.80
C TRP A 20 -7.21 26.27 23.71
N LEU A 21 -5.96 26.53 24.10
CA LEU A 21 -4.85 26.64 23.15
C LEU A 21 -4.72 25.26 22.50
N VAL A 22 -5.36 25.10 21.34
CA VAL A 22 -5.06 24.02 20.42
C VAL A 22 -3.64 24.29 19.97
N THR A 23 -2.68 23.61 20.59
CA THR A 23 -1.33 23.53 20.05
C THR A 23 -1.44 22.74 18.75
N SER A 24 -1.66 23.44 17.64
CA SER A 24 -1.37 22.91 16.32
C SER A 24 0.14 22.71 16.28
N SER A 25 0.62 21.57 16.78
CA SER A 25 1.93 21.07 16.44
C SER A 25 1.92 20.93 14.92
N ALA A 26 2.56 21.88 14.24
CA ALA A 26 2.82 21.75 12.82
C ALA A 26 3.47 20.39 12.61
N ALA A 27 2.82 19.52 11.83
CA ALA A 27 3.35 18.22 11.50
C ALA A 27 4.77 18.44 10.92
N PRO A 28 5.77 17.63 11.33
CA PRO A 28 7.10 17.73 10.76
C PRO A 28 6.99 17.63 9.24
N THR A 29 7.66 18.56 8.55
CA THR A 29 7.73 18.71 7.08
C THR A 29 8.58 17.62 6.42
N SER A 30 8.44 16.36 6.85
CA SER A 30 8.83 15.23 6.01
C SER A 30 7.70 15.04 5.00
N ARG A 31 7.87 15.56 3.78
CA ARG A 31 6.86 15.37 2.72
C ARG A 31 6.69 13.89 2.37
N ASP A 32 7.79 13.14 2.46
CA ASP A 32 7.87 11.73 2.10
C ASP A 32 8.39 10.92 3.29
N GLN A 33 7.85 9.73 3.50
CA GLN A 33 8.39 8.77 4.45
C GLN A 33 8.50 7.38 3.83
N HIS A 34 9.64 6.75 4.08
CA HIS A 34 9.95 5.41 3.62
C HIS A 34 9.79 4.37 4.74
N PHE A 35 9.26 3.21 4.40
CA PHE A 35 9.17 2.04 5.27
C PHE A 35 9.67 0.78 4.54
N GLY A 36 10.25 -0.14 5.30
CA GLY A 36 10.83 -1.38 4.79
C GLY A 36 12.37 -1.37 4.79
N PRO A 37 13.01 -2.41 4.23
CA PRO A 37 12.38 -3.56 3.57
C PRO A 37 11.59 -4.45 4.54
N PHE A 38 10.50 -5.02 4.06
CA PHE A 38 9.81 -6.14 4.69
C PHE A 38 9.97 -7.38 3.82
N ALA A 39 10.58 -8.44 4.35
CA ALA A 39 10.73 -9.69 3.63
C ALA A 39 9.38 -10.41 3.57
N ILE A 40 8.96 -10.81 2.36
CA ILE A 40 7.67 -11.46 2.11
C ILE A 40 7.90 -12.76 1.36
N THR A 41 7.14 -13.79 1.75
CA THR A 41 6.92 -14.99 0.96
C THR A 41 5.41 -15.22 0.85
N THR A 42 4.89 -15.35 -0.37
CA THR A 42 3.45 -15.49 -0.59
C THR A 42 3.15 -16.28 -1.86
N THR A 43 1.94 -16.85 -1.96
CA THR A 43 1.47 -17.43 -3.21
C THR A 43 0.94 -16.33 -4.12
N ASP A 44 1.26 -16.42 -5.41
CA ASP A 44 0.78 -15.47 -6.41
C ASP A 44 -0.28 -16.07 -7.33
N ASN A 45 -1.23 -15.24 -7.75
CA ASN A 45 -2.30 -15.61 -8.66
C ASN A 45 -2.07 -14.99 -10.03
N GLY A 46 -2.14 -15.82 -11.07
CA GLY A 46 -2.31 -15.38 -12.44
C GLY A 46 -3.79 -15.33 -12.82
N SER A 47 -4.03 -15.22 -14.12
CA SER A 47 -5.38 -15.18 -14.72
C SER A 47 -6.25 -16.40 -14.42
N CYS A 48 -5.64 -17.58 -14.17
CA CYS A 48 -6.35 -18.83 -13.83
C CYS A 48 -6.26 -19.23 -12.35
N GLY A 49 -5.71 -18.38 -11.48
CA GLY A 49 -5.49 -18.70 -10.07
C GLY A 49 -4.01 -18.91 -9.73
N VAL A 50 -3.74 -19.65 -8.65
CA VAL A 50 -2.39 -19.73 -8.07
C VAL A 50 -1.42 -20.43 -9.03
N TRP A 51 -0.29 -19.78 -9.34
CA TRP A 51 0.71 -20.32 -10.28
C TRP A 51 2.14 -20.32 -9.72
N ALA A 52 2.46 -19.49 -8.72
CA ALA A 52 3.81 -19.38 -8.17
C ALA A 52 3.84 -19.10 -6.67
N THR A 53 5.00 -19.32 -6.07
CA THR A 53 5.38 -18.76 -4.77
C THR A 53 6.41 -17.66 -5.00
N ASP A 54 6.08 -16.46 -4.56
CA ASP A 54 6.91 -15.26 -4.67
C ASP A 54 7.67 -15.04 -3.37
N THR A 55 8.90 -14.55 -3.49
CA THR A 55 9.72 -14.04 -2.38
C THR A 55 10.37 -12.73 -2.77
N PHE A 56 10.19 -11.69 -1.96
CA PHE A 56 10.59 -10.32 -2.29
C PHE A 56 10.73 -9.41 -1.06
N ASP A 57 11.30 -8.23 -1.27
CA ASP A 57 11.35 -7.14 -0.30
C ASP A 57 10.29 -6.09 -0.64
N ARG A 58 9.33 -5.87 0.26
CA ARG A 58 8.34 -4.80 0.13
C ARG A 58 8.80 -3.51 0.79
N PHE A 59 8.54 -2.41 0.10
CA PHE A 59 8.75 -1.05 0.57
C PHE A 59 7.47 -0.23 0.43
N TRP A 60 7.33 0.76 1.31
CA TRP A 60 6.26 1.76 1.23
C TRP A 60 6.87 3.15 1.20
N ASN A 61 6.39 4.01 0.30
CA ASN A 61 6.67 5.44 0.33
C ASN A 61 5.36 6.19 0.52
N VAL A 62 5.24 6.94 1.61
CA VAL A 62 4.09 7.77 1.92
C VAL A 62 4.41 9.21 1.57
N HIS A 63 3.63 9.82 0.69
CA HIS A 63 3.68 11.24 0.36
C HIS A 63 2.45 11.96 0.90
N ASN A 64 2.64 13.05 1.65
CA ASN A 64 1.55 13.93 2.06
C ASN A 64 1.25 14.95 0.95
N ASN A 65 0.05 14.88 0.37
CA ASN A 65 -0.37 15.77 -0.73
C ASN A 65 -0.66 17.21 -0.27
N GLY A 66 -0.75 17.47 1.05
CA GLY A 66 -1.00 18.79 1.63
C GLY A 66 -2.47 19.23 1.62
N ASP A 67 -3.37 18.39 1.12
CA ASP A 67 -4.82 18.62 1.04
C ASP A 67 -5.63 17.70 1.98
N GLY A 68 -4.94 16.99 2.89
CA GLY A 68 -5.55 15.99 3.77
C GLY A 68 -5.61 14.59 3.18
N THR A 69 -5.05 14.38 1.98
CA THR A 69 -4.86 13.05 1.37
C THR A 69 -3.39 12.65 1.33
N PHE A 70 -3.15 11.35 1.18
CA PHE A 70 -1.81 10.79 1.04
C PHE A 70 -1.73 9.90 -0.19
N SER A 71 -0.63 10.02 -0.92
CA SER A 71 -0.24 9.05 -1.95
C SER A 71 0.67 8.02 -1.30
N VAL A 72 0.42 6.72 -1.52
CA VAL A 72 1.26 5.65 -0.97
C VAL A 72 1.72 4.74 -2.10
N ASP A 73 3.03 4.68 -2.32
CA ASP A 73 3.65 3.79 -3.29
C ASP A 73 4.10 2.51 -2.58
N GLU A 74 3.48 1.40 -2.93
CA GLU A 74 3.96 0.04 -2.65
C GLU A 74 4.99 -0.34 -3.72
N GLN A 75 6.15 -0.83 -3.31
CA GLN A 75 7.18 -1.32 -4.25
C GLN A 75 7.69 -2.68 -3.77
N ASP A 76 7.58 -3.67 -4.65
CA ASP A 76 8.09 -5.02 -4.43
C ASP A 76 9.37 -5.17 -5.26
N LYS A 77 10.51 -5.35 -4.57
CA LYS A 77 11.85 -5.37 -5.16
C LYS A 77 12.59 -6.64 -4.78
N ASN A 78 13.69 -6.90 -5.49
CA ASN A 78 14.51 -8.09 -5.31
C ASN A 78 13.65 -9.37 -5.38
N GLY A 79 12.59 -9.33 -6.19
CA GLY A 79 11.61 -10.39 -6.26
C GLY A 79 12.15 -11.60 -7.01
N SER A 80 11.81 -12.77 -6.48
CA SER A 80 12.01 -14.07 -7.12
C SER A 80 10.71 -14.86 -7.04
N PHE A 81 10.50 -15.75 -7.99
CA PHE A 81 9.37 -16.67 -7.97
C PHE A 81 9.84 -18.09 -8.24
N VAL A 82 9.06 -19.05 -7.74
CA VAL A 82 9.15 -20.46 -8.09
C VAL A 82 7.76 -20.93 -8.49
N THR A 83 7.63 -21.48 -9.70
CA THR A 83 6.33 -21.93 -10.22
C THR A 83 5.83 -23.17 -9.51
N LEU A 84 4.52 -23.28 -9.43
CA LEU A 84 3.77 -24.48 -9.11
C LEU A 84 3.30 -25.11 -10.43
N ALA A 85 3.29 -26.44 -10.51
CA ALA A 85 2.83 -27.12 -11.71
C ALA A 85 1.33 -26.87 -11.92
N GLY A 86 0.93 -26.49 -13.12
CA GLY A 86 -0.47 -26.23 -13.45
C GLY A 86 -0.62 -25.18 -14.54
N ASP A 87 -1.73 -24.45 -14.48
CA ASP A 87 -2.00 -23.35 -15.40
C ASP A 87 -0.92 -22.25 -15.25
N SER A 88 -0.38 -21.83 -16.38
CA SER A 88 0.56 -20.70 -16.47
C SER A 88 -0.14 -19.38 -16.11
N PRO A 89 0.59 -18.31 -15.72
CA PRO A 89 -0.03 -17.09 -15.22
C PRO A 89 -0.92 -16.39 -16.26
N GLY A 90 -0.65 -16.55 -17.55
CA GLY A 90 -1.49 -16.05 -18.65
C GLY A 90 -2.59 -17.00 -19.12
N ALA A 91 -2.73 -18.20 -18.56
CA ALA A 91 -3.47 -19.29 -19.22
C ALA A 91 -4.96 -19.02 -19.56
N CYS A 92 -5.64 -18.11 -18.86
CA CYS A 92 -7.08 -17.84 -19.03
C CYS A 92 -7.36 -16.64 -19.93
N GLU A 93 -6.30 -15.98 -20.42
CA GLU A 93 -6.42 -14.78 -21.22
C GLU A 93 -6.94 -15.09 -22.63
N THR A 94 -7.42 -14.05 -23.33
CA THR A 94 -7.86 -14.17 -24.74
C THR A 94 -7.17 -13.10 -25.61
N GLY A 95 -6.69 -13.48 -26.80
CA GLY A 95 -6.07 -12.54 -27.74
C GLY A 95 -4.60 -12.13 -27.52
N SER A 96 -3.80 -12.86 -26.73
CA SER A 96 -2.36 -12.61 -26.53
C SER A 96 -1.53 -13.92 -26.70
N LYS A 97 -0.20 -13.84 -26.53
CA LYS A 97 0.65 -15.04 -26.42
C LYS A 97 0.48 -15.60 -25.02
N HIS A 98 -0.46 -16.52 -24.86
CA HIS A 98 -0.90 -17.05 -23.58
C HIS A 98 -1.42 -18.49 -23.77
N GLY A 99 -1.81 -19.13 -22.67
CA GLY A 99 -2.78 -20.24 -22.75
C GLY A 99 -2.15 -21.63 -22.69
N SER A 100 -1.46 -21.95 -21.59
CA SER A 100 -0.84 -23.27 -21.41
C SER A 100 -0.54 -23.61 -19.95
N THR A 101 0.32 -24.59 -19.74
CA THR A 101 0.82 -25.01 -18.44
C THR A 101 2.27 -24.59 -18.21
N VAL A 102 2.62 -24.46 -16.94
CA VAL A 102 4.00 -24.34 -16.48
C VAL A 102 4.33 -25.51 -15.56
N ASP A 103 5.54 -26.04 -15.69
CA ASP A 103 6.06 -27.07 -14.80
C ASP A 103 6.41 -26.45 -13.44
N ALA A 104 6.39 -27.27 -12.38
CA ALA A 104 6.84 -26.83 -11.07
C ALA A 104 8.36 -26.60 -11.07
N GLY A 105 8.81 -25.59 -10.31
CA GLY A 105 10.24 -25.36 -10.07
C GLY A 105 10.93 -24.47 -11.10
N VAL A 106 10.21 -23.93 -12.08
CA VAL A 106 10.73 -22.85 -12.92
C VAL A 106 10.98 -21.65 -12.02
N THR A 107 12.18 -21.08 -12.12
CA THR A 107 12.59 -19.94 -11.30
C THR A 107 12.72 -18.68 -12.11
N GLY A 108 12.47 -17.54 -11.49
CA GLY A 108 12.70 -16.26 -12.15
C GLY A 108 12.72 -15.12 -11.18
N THR A 109 12.71 -13.92 -11.74
CA THR A 109 12.71 -12.66 -10.98
C THR A 109 11.47 -11.86 -11.31
N PHE A 110 11.04 -11.03 -10.37
CA PHE A 110 9.98 -10.07 -10.64
C PHE A 110 10.21 -8.76 -9.90
N ILE A 111 9.54 -7.72 -10.39
CA ILE A 111 9.39 -6.44 -9.70
C ILE A 111 7.92 -6.04 -9.74
N GLY A 112 7.48 -5.30 -8.73
CA GLY A 112 6.10 -4.89 -8.58
C GLY A 112 5.95 -3.48 -8.05
N TYR A 113 4.85 -2.83 -8.39
CA TYR A 113 4.41 -1.63 -7.70
C TYR A 113 2.89 -1.52 -7.67
N VAL A 114 2.36 -0.85 -6.64
CA VAL A 114 0.96 -0.44 -6.55
C VAL A 114 0.89 0.99 -6.03
N ASN A 115 0.02 1.81 -6.61
CA ASN A 115 -0.22 3.17 -6.16
C ASN A 115 -1.56 3.27 -5.45
N TRP A 116 -1.50 3.62 -4.17
CA TRP A 116 -2.65 3.81 -3.30
C TRP A 116 -2.89 5.29 -3.01
N THR A 117 -4.12 5.60 -2.65
CA THR A 117 -4.54 6.89 -2.09
C THR A 117 -5.21 6.64 -0.75
N VAL A 118 -4.81 7.37 0.27
CA VAL A 118 -5.45 7.35 1.57
C VAL A 118 -6.13 8.69 1.82
N THR A 119 -7.37 8.65 2.29
CA THR A 119 -8.14 9.83 2.67
C THR A 119 -8.65 9.70 4.11
N GLY A 120 -8.72 10.82 4.82
CA GLY A 120 -9.11 10.82 6.23
C GLY A 120 -8.12 10.08 7.14
N GLY A 121 -8.58 9.74 8.35
CA GLY A 121 -7.74 9.13 9.38
C GLY A 121 -6.69 10.08 9.97
N THR A 122 -5.77 9.53 10.75
CA THR A 122 -4.61 10.26 11.29
C THR A 122 -3.34 9.56 10.83
N TYR A 123 -2.49 10.27 10.09
CA TYR A 123 -1.20 9.72 9.68
C TYR A 123 -0.28 9.52 10.88
N ASN A 124 0.17 8.28 11.08
CA ASN A 124 1.09 7.87 12.11
C ASN A 124 2.43 7.43 11.49
N PRO A 125 3.42 8.34 11.40
CA PRO A 125 4.72 8.03 10.82
C PRO A 125 5.50 6.97 11.62
N ALA A 126 5.18 6.76 12.90
CA ALA A 126 5.82 5.74 13.74
C ALA A 126 5.07 4.40 13.75
N GLY A 127 4.02 4.22 12.93
CA GLY A 127 3.12 3.07 12.97
C GLY A 127 3.83 1.72 12.89
N CYS A 128 4.78 1.58 11.96
CA CYS A 128 5.54 0.34 11.77
C CYS A 128 6.68 0.12 12.77
N SER A 129 6.91 1.05 13.71
CA SER A 129 7.89 0.87 14.80
C SER A 129 7.29 0.15 16.00
N VAL A 130 5.98 -0.07 16.02
CA VAL A 130 5.29 -0.81 17.09
C VAL A 130 5.51 -2.31 16.88
N VAL A 131 6.00 -3.00 17.91
CA VAL A 131 6.36 -4.44 17.85
C VAL A 131 5.21 -5.34 17.40
N THR A 132 3.96 -4.96 17.68
CA THR A 132 2.77 -5.72 17.30
C THR A 132 2.23 -5.38 15.92
N ALA A 133 2.81 -4.41 15.20
CA ALA A 133 2.39 -4.03 13.88
C ALA A 133 3.06 -4.92 12.83
N ASP A 134 2.26 -5.56 11.97
CA ASP A 134 2.75 -6.28 10.80
C ASP A 134 2.64 -5.41 9.55
N CYS A 135 3.69 -4.62 9.28
CA CYS A 135 3.74 -3.77 8.10
C CYS A 135 4.21 -4.49 6.81
N SER A 136 4.39 -5.81 6.85
CA SER A 136 4.66 -6.59 5.64
C SER A 136 3.37 -6.78 4.80
N THR A 137 2.21 -6.78 5.45
CA THR A 137 0.91 -6.89 4.77
C THR A 137 0.32 -5.50 4.46
N ARG A 138 -0.44 -5.39 3.37
CA ARG A 138 -1.22 -4.18 3.04
C ARG A 138 -2.12 -3.76 4.21
N ALA A 139 -2.90 -4.71 4.73
CA ALA A 139 -3.84 -4.46 5.82
C ALA A 139 -3.15 -3.96 7.10
N GLY A 140 -2.05 -4.61 7.50
CA GLY A 140 -1.31 -4.22 8.69
C GLY A 140 -0.58 -2.89 8.53
N PHE A 141 0.04 -2.64 7.36
CA PHE A 141 0.66 -1.34 7.06
C PHE A 141 -0.34 -0.19 7.18
N PHE A 142 -1.48 -0.27 6.48
CA PHE A 142 -2.48 0.80 6.50
C PHE A 142 -3.15 0.96 7.87
N THR A 143 -3.38 -0.13 8.60
CA THR A 143 -3.91 -0.04 9.98
C THR A 143 -2.93 0.66 10.92
N ALA A 144 -1.63 0.38 10.80
CA ALA A 144 -0.61 0.95 11.67
C ALA A 144 -0.30 2.43 11.35
N THR A 145 -0.25 2.78 10.06
CA THR A 145 0.18 4.11 9.58
C THR A 145 -0.97 5.07 9.30
N PHE A 146 -2.17 4.57 9.02
CA PHE A 146 -3.37 5.37 8.74
C PHE A 146 -4.59 4.85 9.51
N PRO A 147 -4.56 4.77 10.85
CA PRO A 147 -5.72 4.38 11.63
C PRO A 147 -6.95 5.26 11.29
N GLY A 148 -8.05 4.61 10.94
CA GLY A 148 -9.30 5.26 10.54
C GLY A 148 -9.27 5.92 9.15
N GLY A 149 -8.21 5.72 8.37
CA GLY A 149 -8.13 6.17 6.99
C GLY A 149 -8.93 5.27 6.04
N VAL A 150 -9.44 5.86 4.95
CA VAL A 150 -10.04 5.14 3.84
C VAL A 150 -8.97 4.95 2.78
N VAL A 151 -8.59 3.70 2.55
CA VAL A 151 -7.60 3.29 1.55
C VAL A 151 -8.31 2.98 0.24
N GLY A 152 -7.78 3.49 -0.87
CA GLY A 152 -8.31 3.21 -2.19
C GLY A 152 -7.31 3.56 -3.29
N CYS A 153 -7.81 3.66 -4.51
CA CYS A 153 -7.02 3.84 -5.72
C CYS A 153 -7.16 5.24 -6.35
N GLY A 154 -7.67 6.19 -5.56
CA GLY A 154 -8.09 7.50 -6.05
C GLY A 154 -9.49 7.48 -6.68
N PRO A 155 -9.88 8.57 -7.38
CA PRO A 155 -11.26 8.77 -7.85
C PRO A 155 -11.78 7.74 -8.86
N SER A 156 -10.89 7.09 -9.61
CA SER A 156 -11.27 6.04 -10.58
C SER A 156 -11.72 4.74 -9.91
N GLY A 157 -11.37 4.53 -8.63
CA GLY A 157 -11.57 3.24 -7.94
C GLY A 157 -10.64 2.11 -8.40
N VAL A 158 -9.86 2.31 -9.47
CA VAL A 158 -8.91 1.34 -10.04
C VAL A 158 -7.48 1.78 -9.77
N CYS A 159 -6.68 0.90 -9.18
CA CYS A 159 -5.29 1.19 -8.81
C CYS A 159 -4.40 1.18 -10.04
N LYS A 160 -3.41 2.08 -10.04
CA LYS A 160 -2.28 1.93 -10.97
C LYS A 160 -1.34 0.92 -10.35
N PHE A 161 -0.97 -0.09 -11.11
CA PHE A 161 -0.01 -1.09 -10.66
C PHE A 161 0.70 -1.70 -11.86
N GLY A 162 1.79 -2.39 -11.57
CA GLY A 162 2.45 -3.24 -12.55
C GLY A 162 3.35 -4.24 -11.87
N PHE A 163 3.19 -5.49 -12.23
CA PHE A 163 4.04 -6.60 -11.84
C PHE A 163 4.61 -7.23 -13.10
N GLU A 164 5.94 -7.30 -13.18
CA GLU A 164 6.65 -7.87 -14.33
C GLU A 164 7.49 -9.05 -13.87
N TYR A 165 7.20 -10.21 -14.45
CA TYR A 165 7.85 -11.48 -14.17
C TYR A 165 8.70 -11.89 -15.37
N ALA A 166 9.91 -12.34 -15.11
CA ALA A 166 10.83 -12.83 -16.13
C ALA A 166 11.56 -14.08 -15.67
N SER A 167 11.70 -15.04 -16.57
CA SER A 167 12.50 -16.25 -16.39
C SER A 167 13.64 -16.29 -17.40
N GLY A 168 14.73 -16.95 -17.01
CA GLY A 168 15.74 -17.39 -17.97
C GLY A 168 15.23 -18.49 -18.90
N ASP A 169 16.13 -18.98 -19.75
CA ASP A 169 15.86 -20.17 -20.56
C ASP A 169 15.92 -21.43 -19.68
N GLN A 170 14.76 -22.06 -19.51
CA GLN A 170 14.51 -23.25 -18.69
C GLN A 170 13.51 -24.17 -19.42
N ASP A 171 13.71 -24.32 -20.75
CA ASP A 171 12.82 -25.05 -21.65
C ASP A 171 11.38 -24.47 -21.65
N LEU A 172 11.29 -23.15 -21.57
CA LEU A 172 10.03 -22.41 -21.65
C LEU A 172 9.76 -21.98 -23.10
N LEU A 173 8.48 -21.91 -23.46
CA LEU A 173 8.02 -21.26 -24.69
C LEU A 173 7.86 -19.75 -24.50
N TYR A 174 7.43 -19.34 -23.31
CA TYR A 174 7.26 -17.95 -22.91
C TYR A 174 7.99 -17.68 -21.60
N HIS A 175 8.72 -16.56 -21.56
CA HIS A 175 9.66 -16.23 -20.49
C HIS A 175 9.35 -14.90 -19.80
N HIS A 176 8.23 -14.28 -20.15
CA HIS A 176 7.86 -12.98 -19.60
C HIS A 176 6.34 -12.85 -19.53
N TRP A 177 5.88 -12.55 -18.33
CA TRP A 177 4.48 -12.24 -18.05
C TRP A 177 4.39 -10.93 -17.28
N ALA A 178 3.38 -10.13 -17.59
CA ALA A 178 3.10 -8.90 -16.85
C ALA A 178 1.61 -8.76 -16.58
N ASP A 179 1.30 -8.31 -15.37
CA ASP A 179 -0.02 -7.87 -14.94
C ASP A 179 0.05 -6.39 -14.59
N VAL A 180 -0.67 -5.56 -15.34
CA VAL A 180 -0.57 -4.10 -15.24
C VAL A 180 -1.93 -3.42 -15.32
N SER A 181 -2.08 -2.30 -14.62
CA SER A 181 -3.22 -1.39 -14.78
C SER A 181 -2.77 0.06 -14.74
N ASP A 182 -3.33 0.89 -15.63
CA ASP A 182 -3.04 2.32 -15.76
C ASP A 182 -4.15 3.23 -15.22
N LYS A 183 -5.07 2.69 -14.41
CA LYS A 183 -6.29 3.33 -13.88
C LYS A 183 -7.44 3.51 -14.88
N THR A 184 -7.35 2.96 -16.09
CA THR A 184 -8.40 3.15 -17.12
C THR A 184 -9.42 2.02 -17.23
N GLY A 185 -9.25 0.91 -16.49
CA GLY A 185 -10.20 -0.21 -16.55
C GLY A 185 -9.67 -1.49 -15.91
N ASN A 186 -9.93 -2.62 -16.57
CA ASN A 186 -9.48 -3.95 -16.14
C ASN A 186 -7.96 -4.09 -16.24
N ASP A 187 -7.45 -5.09 -15.54
CA ASP A 187 -6.08 -5.56 -15.62
C ASP A 187 -5.70 -5.92 -17.06
N LEU A 188 -4.47 -5.60 -17.44
CA LEU A 188 -3.90 -5.86 -18.76
C LEU A 188 -2.81 -6.92 -18.64
N PHE A 189 -3.19 -8.17 -18.91
CA PHE A 189 -2.25 -9.28 -18.92
C PHE A 189 -1.47 -9.35 -20.24
N ARG A 190 -0.15 -9.53 -20.15
CA ARG A 190 0.74 -9.53 -21.32
C ARG A 190 1.79 -10.63 -21.23
N GLY A 191 1.83 -11.49 -22.25
CA GLY A 191 2.79 -12.59 -22.34
C GLY A 191 2.39 -13.76 -21.45
N ASP A 192 3.38 -14.58 -21.08
CA ASP A 192 3.22 -15.74 -20.22
C ASP A 192 4.57 -16.25 -19.66
N ILE A 193 4.51 -17.11 -18.65
CA ILE A 193 5.60 -17.98 -18.21
C ILE A 193 5.11 -19.43 -18.37
N ALA A 194 5.46 -20.09 -19.47
CA ALA A 194 4.89 -21.40 -19.80
C ALA A 194 5.86 -22.30 -20.58
N ASN A 195 5.70 -23.62 -20.43
CA ASN A 195 6.51 -24.62 -21.13
C ASN A 195 5.95 -25.02 -22.50
N GLN A 196 4.65 -24.86 -22.76
CA GLN A 196 3.98 -25.24 -24.01
C GLN A 196 3.03 -24.16 -24.51
#